data_AF-A0A7V8YA00-F1
#
_entry.id   AF-A0A7V8YA00-F1
#
_cell.length_a   1.000
_cell.length_b   1.000
_cell.length_c   1.000
_cell.angle_alpha   90.00
_cell.angle_beta   90.00
_cell.angle_gamma   90.00
#
_symmetry.space_group_name_H-M   'P 1'
#
loop_
_entity.id
_entity.type
_entity.pdbx_description
1 polymer ?
#
loop_
_entity_poly.entity_id
_entity_poly.type
_entity_poly.pdbx_seq_one_letter_code
_entity_poly.pdbx_strand_id
1 'polypeptide(L)' 'MSRRWDPSLWASKKPFGIGEQRPNNYAEIWNALKENRDELGFAWRILKEGVCDGCALGTTGMRDWTLDEIHLCNVRL' A
#
# COMPACT_ATOMS: atom_id res chain seq x y z
N MET A 1 -22.18 -29.91 -2.66
CA MET A 1 -22.39 -28.96 -1.53
C MET A 1 -21.08 -28.29 -1.19
N SER A 2 -20.93 -27.01 -1.53
CA SER A 2 -19.73 -26.22 -1.25
C SER A 2 -19.57 -26.03 0.26
N ARG A 3 -18.49 -26.57 0.86
CA ARG A 3 -18.05 -26.11 2.18
C ARG A 3 -17.51 -24.71 1.99
N ARG A 4 -18.28 -23.71 2.44
CA ARG A 4 -17.89 -22.29 2.36
C ARG A 4 -16.68 -21.94 3.25
N TRP A 5 -16.31 -22.84 4.15
CA TRP A 5 -15.22 -22.65 5.11
C TRP A 5 -14.49 -23.98 5.32
N ASP A 6 -13.21 -24.03 4.97
CA ASP A 6 -12.31 -25.15 5.26
C ASP A 6 -11.11 -24.63 6.09
N PRO A 7 -11.19 -24.69 7.43
CA PRO A 7 -10.13 -24.22 8.31
C PRO A 7 -8.78 -24.93 8.15
N SER A 8 -8.77 -26.12 7.54
CA SER A 8 -7.53 -26.85 7.29
C SER A 8 -6.65 -26.17 6.22
N LEU A 9 -7.25 -25.33 5.37
CA LEU A 9 -6.57 -24.55 4.33
C LEU A 9 -6.15 -23.15 4.82
N TRP A 10 -6.45 -22.78 6.08
CA TRP A 10 -6.14 -21.44 6.57
C TRP A 10 -4.66 -21.31 6.91
N ALA A 11 -3.99 -20.36 6.25
CA ALA A 11 -2.61 -20.00 6.60
C ALA A 11 -2.51 -19.32 7.99
N SER A 12 -3.59 -18.67 8.46
CA SER A 12 -3.65 -18.06 9.79
C SER A 12 -5.09 -17.92 10.27
N LYS A 13 -5.29 -17.89 11.59
CA LYS A 13 -6.56 -17.50 12.24
C LYS A 13 -6.80 -15.99 12.21
N LYS A 14 -5.76 -15.20 11.91
CA LYS A 14 -5.85 -13.75 11.79
C LYS A 14 -6.41 -13.41 10.40
N PRO A 15 -7.62 -12.85 10.29
CA PRO A 15 -8.20 -12.53 9.00
C PRO A 15 -7.30 -11.53 8.29
N PHE A 16 -7.00 -11.79 7.03
CA PHE A 16 -6.07 -11.03 6.20
C PHE A 16 -4.65 -10.85 6.75
N GLY A 17 -4.29 -11.36 7.95
CA GLY A 17 -2.98 -11.22 8.61
C GLY A 17 -2.87 -10.06 9.62
N ILE A 18 -3.98 -9.52 10.16
CA ILE A 18 -3.98 -8.37 11.09
C ILE A 18 -2.90 -8.47 12.18
N GLY A 19 -2.09 -7.42 12.32
CA GLY A 19 -0.99 -7.35 13.29
C GLY A 19 0.28 -8.12 12.91
N GLU A 20 0.35 -8.70 11.71
CA GLU A 20 1.60 -9.16 11.09
C GLU A 20 2.25 -8.04 10.26
N GLN A 21 3.48 -8.26 9.79
CA GLN A 21 4.25 -7.30 8.98
C GLN A 21 3.51 -6.81 7.71
N ARG A 22 2.60 -7.63 7.16
CA ARG A 22 1.68 -7.31 6.06
C ARG A 22 0.31 -7.87 6.46
N PRO A 23 -0.69 -7.00 6.67
CA PRO A 23 -1.64 -6.57 5.65
C PRO A 23 -2.18 -5.16 5.90
N ASN A 24 -1.45 -4.39 6.72
CA ASN A 24 -1.93 -3.14 7.29
C ASN A 24 -1.71 -1.96 6.33
N ASN A 25 -1.78 -2.18 5.01
CA ASN A 25 -1.45 -1.15 4.01
C ASN A 25 -2.24 0.15 4.21
N TYR A 26 -3.52 0.05 4.59
CA TYR A 26 -4.33 1.24 4.90
C TYR A 26 -3.95 1.94 6.20
N ALA A 27 -3.47 1.19 7.20
CA ALA A 27 -2.96 1.80 8.43
C ALA A 27 -1.67 2.57 8.17
N GLU A 28 -0.80 2.07 7.27
CA GLU A 28 0.41 2.79 6.86
C GLU A 28 0.09 4.11 6.15
N ILE A 29 -0.95 4.15 5.31
CA ILE A 29 -1.43 5.42 4.72
C ILE A 29 -1.81 6.41 5.82
N TRP A 30 -2.56 5.96 6.83
CA TRP A 30 -2.93 6.83 7.95
C TRP A 30 -1.72 7.30 8.76
N ASN A 31 -0.74 6.43 9.00
CA ASN A 31 0.50 6.78 9.69
C ASN A 31 1.28 7.84 8.92
N ALA A 32 1.46 7.66 7.61
CA ALA A 32 2.16 8.61 6.74
C ALA A 32 1.47 9.99 6.73
N LEU A 33 0.14 10.02 6.66
CA LEU A 33 -0.64 11.27 6.76
C LEU A 33 -0.42 11.96 8.12
N LYS A 34 -0.36 11.19 9.20
CA LYS A 34 -0.15 11.73 10.55
C LYS A 34 1.28 12.25 10.73
N GLU A 35 2.27 11.55 10.19
CA GLU A 35 3.69 11.91 10.27
C GLU A 35 4.00 13.18 9.47
N ASN A 36 3.38 13.34 8.30
CA ASN A 36 3.59 14.48 7.40
C ASN A 36 2.50 15.55 7.52
N ARG A 37 1.73 15.55 8.62
CA ARG A 37 0.52 16.40 8.77
C ARG A 37 0.80 17.91 8.73
N ASP A 38 2.03 18.29 9.04
CA ASP A 38 2.55 19.65 9.01
C ASP A 38 2.87 20.13 7.59
N GLU A 39 3.25 19.21 6.68
CA GLU A 39 3.71 19.52 5.33
C GLU A 39 3.01 18.69 4.24
N LEU A 40 1.69 18.43 4.41
CA LEU A 40 0.90 17.61 3.47
C LEU A 40 0.97 18.09 2.02
N GLY A 41 1.06 19.41 1.80
CA GLY A 41 1.19 19.99 0.46
C GLY A 41 2.50 19.61 -0.22
N PHE A 42 3.60 19.61 0.54
CA PHE A 42 4.91 19.18 0.05
C PHE A 42 4.96 17.67 -0.18
N ALA A 43 4.45 16.87 0.77
CA ALA A 43 4.34 15.42 0.61
C ALA A 43 3.52 15.04 -0.65
N TRP A 44 2.41 15.75 -0.90
CA TRP A 44 1.60 15.53 -2.10
C TRP A 44 2.34 15.89 -3.39
N ARG A 45 3.20 16.92 -3.38
CA ARG A 45 4.05 17.24 -4.54
C ARG A 45 5.04 16.12 -4.83
N ILE A 46 5.68 15.55 -3.81
CA ILE A 46 6.57 14.38 -3.99
C ILE A 46 5.81 13.21 -4.62
N LEU A 47 4.59 12.94 -4.16
CA LEU A 47 3.77 11.85 -4.71
C LEU A 47 3.38 12.10 -6.17
N LYS A 48 2.97 13.33 -6.51
CA LYS A 48 2.54 13.68 -7.88
C LYS A 48 3.67 13.86 -8.89
N GLU A 49 4.81 14.38 -8.47
CA GLU A 49 5.89 14.83 -9.36
C GLU A 49 7.16 13.99 -9.24
N GLY A 50 7.28 13.19 -8.17
CA GLY A 50 8.43 12.32 -7.94
C GLY A 50 8.39 11.02 -8.73
N VAL A 51 9.51 10.30 -8.69
CA VAL A 51 9.70 8.97 -9.27
C VAL A 51 10.03 7.95 -8.18
N CYS A 52 9.69 6.70 -8.39
CA CYS A 52 10.04 5.59 -7.49
C CYS A 52 11.13 4.73 -8.13
N ASP A 53 12.25 4.58 -7.44
CA ASP A 53 13.35 3.68 -7.78
C ASP A 53 13.34 2.38 -6.94
N GLY A 54 12.50 2.32 -5.90
CA GLY A 54 12.37 1.17 -5.00
C GLY A 54 11.43 0.05 -5.48
N CYS A 55 10.78 0.20 -6.65
CA CYS A 55 9.87 -0.80 -7.22
C CYS A 55 10.30 -1.17 -8.65
N ALA A 56 10.18 -2.44 -9.01
CA ALA A 56 10.46 -2.93 -10.36
C ALA A 56 9.60 -2.28 -11.45
N LEU A 57 8.43 -1.73 -11.10
CA LEU A 57 7.51 -1.06 -12.04
C LEU A 57 7.78 0.43 -12.23
N GLY A 58 8.71 1.02 -11.46
CA GLY A 58 9.18 2.40 -11.65
C GLY A 58 8.08 3.45 -11.85
N THR A 59 7.36 3.83 -10.79
CA THR A 59 6.26 4.81 -10.91
C THR A 59 6.78 6.22 -11.19
N THR A 60 6.16 6.95 -12.11
CA THR A 60 6.33 8.41 -12.27
C THR A 60 5.03 9.12 -11.90
N GLY A 61 5.09 10.02 -10.93
CA GLY A 61 3.88 10.53 -10.29
C GLY A 61 3.10 9.39 -9.64
N MET A 62 1.81 9.26 -9.94
CA MET A 62 0.93 8.23 -9.35
C MET A 62 0.63 7.06 -10.30
N ARG A 63 1.43 6.88 -11.36
CA ARG A 63 1.20 5.87 -12.41
C ARG A 63 2.48 5.14 -12.78
N ASP A 64 2.32 3.96 -13.37
CA ASP A 64 3.38 3.18 -14.00
C ASP A 64 3.03 2.88 -15.47
N TRP A 65 3.87 2.08 -16.14
CA TRP A 65 3.72 1.71 -17.55
C TRP A 65 2.98 0.37 -17.79
N THR A 66 2.61 -0.32 -16.72
CA THR A 66 2.03 -1.68 -16.74
C THR A 66 0.52 -1.64 -16.61
N LEU A 67 0.00 -0.80 -15.71
CA LEU A 67 -1.42 -0.68 -15.41
C LEU A 67 -1.88 0.78 -15.56
N ASP A 68 -3.09 0.96 -16.08
CA ASP A 68 -3.71 2.29 -16.25
C ASP A 68 -4.27 2.89 -14.94
N GLU A 69 -4.00 2.24 -13.80
CA GLU A 69 -4.53 2.63 -12.50
C GLU A 69 -3.51 3.41 -11.64
N ILE A 70 -3.92 3.76 -10.42
CA ILE A 70 -3.03 4.44 -9.47
C ILE A 70 -2.06 3.42 -8.90
N HIS A 71 -0.76 3.70 -9.05
CA HIS A 71 0.28 2.96 -8.36
C HIS A 71 0.85 3.81 -7.22
N LEU A 72 0.45 3.45 -6.00
CA LEU A 72 1.03 3.95 -4.77
C LEU A 72 1.46 2.77 -3.88
N CYS A 73 2.76 2.59 -3.74
CA CYS A 73 3.33 1.58 -2.87
C CYS A 73 3.74 2.20 -1.53
N ASN A 74 3.77 1.39 -0.46
CA ASN A 74 4.14 1.87 0.87
C ASN A 74 5.60 2.36 0.97
N VAL A 75 6.48 2.06 0.00
CA VAL A 75 7.86 2.59 0.00
C VAL A 75 7.87 4.11 -0.21
N ARG A 76 6.79 4.67 -0.76
CA ARG A 76 6.63 6.11 -0.99
C ARG A 76 5.81 6.82 0.10
N LEU A 77 5.45 6.11 1.16
CA LEU A 77 4.65 6.59 2.29
C LEU A 77 5.51 6.58 3.56
#